data_AF-A0A090YLG7-F1
#
_entry.id   AF-A0A090YLG7-F1
#
_cell.length_a   1.000
_cell.length_b   1.000
_cell.length_c   1.000
_cell.angle_alpha   90.00
_cell.angle_beta   90.00
_cell.angle_gamma   90.00
#
_symmetry.space_group_name_H-M   'P 1'
#
loop_
_entity.id
_entity.type
_entity.pdbx_description
1 polymer ?
#
loop_
_entity_poly.entity_id
_entity_poly.type
_entity_poly.pdbx_seq_one_letter_code
_entity_poly.pdbx_strand_id
1 'polypeptide(L)'
;MKLSETEWYLNDFLIYCQSKNLSPKTISSYEQTLKLFLLWLKNEQDLEEVNHVKAGHIHQYIAYVQERGKYTVVSREDSIHSNHPQNRMDYKKT
;
A
#
# COMPACT_ATOMS: atom_id res chain seq x y z
N MET A 1 8.61 6.20 -19.49
CA MET A 1 7.45 5.39 -19.06
C MET A 1 6.42 6.36 -18.50
N LYS A 2 5.15 6.26 -18.95
CA LYS A 2 4.08 7.11 -18.44
C LYS A 2 3.64 6.55 -17.09
N LEU A 3 3.62 7.39 -16.05
CA LEU A 3 3.08 7.02 -14.73
C LEU A 3 1.58 6.67 -14.89
N SER A 4 1.11 5.66 -14.15
CA SER A 4 -0.32 5.45 -14.00
C SER A 4 -0.96 6.62 -13.24
N GLU A 5 -2.29 6.77 -13.32
CA GLU A 5 -3.01 7.81 -12.57
C GLU A 5 -2.77 7.66 -11.06
N THR A 6 -2.89 6.45 -10.53
CA THR A 6 -2.68 6.15 -9.11
C THR A 6 -1.24 6.43 -8.65
N GLU A 7 -0.24 6.13 -9.48
CA GLU A 7 1.16 6.47 -9.21
C GLU A 7 1.39 7.98 -9.21
N TRP A 8 0.72 8.72 -10.10
CA TRP A 8 0.81 10.17 -10.14
C TRP A 8 0.26 10.80 -8.85
N TYR A 9 -0.95 10.43 -8.42
CA TYR A 9 -1.54 10.94 -7.18
C TYR A 9 -0.74 10.55 -5.92
N LEU A 10 -0.19 9.33 -5.89
CA LEU A 10 0.70 8.93 -4.79
C LEU A 10 1.92 9.85 -4.71
N ASN A 11 2.60 10.09 -5.84
CA ASN A 11 3.78 10.94 -5.87
C ASN A 11 3.45 12.39 -5.48
N ASP A 12 2.34 12.94 -5.99
CA ASP A 12 1.87 14.28 -5.62
C ASP A 12 1.64 14.41 -4.10
N PHE A 13 0.97 13.41 -3.50
CA PHE A 13 0.76 13.35 -2.05
C PHE A 13 2.07 13.28 -1.26
N LEU A 14 3.07 12.51 -1.73
CA LEU A 14 4.37 12.41 -1.05
C LEU A 14 5.18 13.71 -1.16
N ILE A 15 5.11 14.41 -2.30
CA ILE A 15 5.69 15.75 -2.46
C ILE A 15 5.01 16.74 -1.51
N TYR A 16 3.68 16.70 -1.39
CA TYR A 16 2.95 17.49 -0.42
C TYR A 16 3.44 17.21 1.01
N CYS A 17 3.58 15.94 1.41
CA CYS A 17 4.11 15.55 2.71
C CYS A 17 5.52 16.11 2.97
N GLN A 18 6.39 16.08 1.95
CA GLN A 18 7.73 16.66 2.03
C GLN A 18 7.66 18.18 2.23
N SER A 19 6.78 18.89 1.52
CA SER A 19 6.58 20.34 1.68
C SER A 19 6.11 20.74 3.09
N LYS A 20 5.43 19.81 3.79
CA LYS A 20 5.00 19.96 5.18
C LYS A 20 6.09 19.61 6.20
N ASN A 21 7.32 19.33 5.75
CA ASN A 21 8.45 18.92 6.57
C ASN A 21 8.16 17.67 7.43
N LEU A 22 7.37 16.73 6.91
CA LEU A 22 7.20 15.44 7.58
C LEU A 22 8.52 14.66 7.58
N SER A 23 8.75 13.87 8.63
CA SER A 23 9.97 13.08 8.73
C SER A 23 10.07 12.06 7.58
N PRO A 24 11.29 11.71 7.12
CA PRO A 24 11.47 10.68 6.11
C PRO A 24 10.76 9.36 6.48
N LYS A 25 10.81 8.98 7.77
CA LYS A 25 10.13 7.79 8.29
C LYS A 25 8.60 7.88 8.12
N THR A 26 8.01 9.04 8.38
CA THR A 26 6.57 9.27 8.18
C THR A 26 6.19 9.14 6.71
N ILE A 27 6.96 9.77 5.82
CA ILE A 27 6.75 9.72 4.36
C ILE A 27 6.84 8.27 3.86
N SER A 28 7.88 7.52 4.26
CA SER A 28 8.02 6.11 3.90
C SER A 28 6.87 5.24 4.43
N SER A 29 6.38 5.50 5.64
CA SER A 29 5.22 4.79 6.20
C SER A 29 3.94 5.07 5.41
N TYR A 30 3.73 6.31 4.97
CA TYR A 30 2.59 6.69 4.14
C TYR A 30 2.66 6.06 2.76
N GLU A 31 3.83 6.14 2.11
CA GLU A 31 4.09 5.52 0.81
C GLU A 31 3.79 4.02 0.85
N GLN A 32 4.34 3.30 1.84
CA GLN A 32 4.13 1.86 1.97
C GLN A 32 2.66 1.51 2.18
N THR A 33 1.96 2.26 3.04
CA THR A 33 0.54 2.03 3.34
C THR A 33 -0.32 2.23 2.10
N LEU A 34 -0.08 3.31 1.36
CA LEU A 34 -0.82 3.62 0.14
C LEU A 34 -0.50 2.64 -0.99
N LYS A 35 0.76 2.24 -1.17
CA LYS A 35 1.12 1.21 -2.18
C LYS A 35 0.41 -0.12 -1.94
N LEU A 36 0.29 -0.55 -0.69
CA LEU A 36 -0.46 -1.77 -0.36
C LEU A 36 -1.96 -1.62 -0.64
N PHE A 37 -2.54 -0.46 -0.35
CA PHE A 37 -3.94 -0.17 -0.66
C PHE A 37 -4.21 -0.14 -2.17
N LEU A 38 -3.35 0.55 -2.94
CA LEU A 38 -3.46 0.62 -4.40
C LEU A 38 -3.29 -0.75 -5.05
N LEU A 39 -2.37 -1.58 -4.54
CA LEU A 39 -2.20 -2.97 -4.98
C LEU A 39 -3.47 -3.80 -4.72
N TRP A 40 -4.10 -3.63 -3.55
CA TRP A 40 -5.35 -4.29 -3.23
C TRP A 40 -6.51 -3.82 -4.11
N LEU A 41 -6.65 -2.51 -4.37
CA LEU A 41 -7.66 -1.97 -5.29
C LEU A 41 -7.51 -2.57 -6.69
N LYS A 42 -6.28 -2.63 -7.20
CA LYS A 42 -5.98 -3.23 -8.49
C LYS A 42 -6.34 -4.72 -8.53
N ASN A 43 -5.88 -5.50 -7.56
CA ASN A 43 -5.98 -6.96 -7.63
C ASN A 43 -7.36 -7.50 -7.25
N GLU A 44 -8.01 -6.89 -6.25
CA GLU A 44 -9.26 -7.40 -5.67
C GLU A 44 -10.50 -6.65 -6.17
N GLN A 45 -10.35 -5.42 -6.67
CA GLN A 45 -11.46 -4.57 -7.09
C GLN A 45 -11.39 -4.13 -8.57
N ASP A 46 -10.33 -4.52 -9.30
CA ASP A 46 -10.07 -4.10 -10.69
C ASP A 46 -10.18 -2.58 -10.89
N LEU A 47 -9.67 -1.83 -9.90
CA LEU A 47 -9.85 -0.37 -9.82
C LEU A 47 -8.50 0.34 -9.84
N GLU A 48 -8.23 1.06 -10.93
CA GLU A 48 -6.99 1.83 -11.13
C GLU A 48 -7.21 3.36 -11.23
N GLU A 49 -8.46 3.84 -11.11
CA GLU A 49 -8.83 5.25 -11.19
C GLU A 49 -9.23 5.80 -9.82
N VAL A 50 -8.53 6.83 -9.34
CA VAL A 50 -8.71 7.36 -7.97
C VAL A 50 -10.12 7.90 -7.74
N ASN A 51 -10.74 8.50 -8.77
CA ASN A 51 -12.08 9.07 -8.68
C ASN A 51 -13.19 8.02 -8.47
N HIS A 52 -12.91 6.75 -8.74
CA HIS A 52 -13.85 5.65 -8.50
C HIS A 52 -13.71 5.04 -7.11
N VAL A 53 -12.71 5.45 -6.31
CA VAL A 53 -12.55 4.98 -4.93
C VAL A 53 -13.66 5.53 -4.06
N LYS A 54 -14.40 4.63 -3.40
CA LYS A 54 -15.52 4.95 -2.50
C LYS A 54 -15.19 4.54 -1.08
N ALA A 55 -15.92 5.09 -0.11
CA ALA A 55 -15.80 4.71 1.30
C ALA A 55 -15.98 3.20 1.53
N GLY A 56 -16.82 2.53 0.72
CA GLY A 56 -16.99 1.07 0.77
C GLY A 56 -15.69 0.30 0.53
N HIS A 57 -14.86 0.74 -0.43
CA HIS A 57 -13.56 0.12 -0.71
C HIS A 57 -12.60 0.28 0.47
N ILE A 58 -12.67 1.40 1.19
CA ILE A 58 -11.85 1.64 2.39
C ILE A 58 -12.25 0.66 3.50
N HIS A 59 -13.56 0.48 3.75
CA HIS A 59 -14.04 -0.47 4.74
C HIS A 59 -13.65 -1.92 4.39
N GLN A 60 -13.81 -2.31 3.12
CA GLN A 60 -13.40 -3.62 2.62
C GLN A 60 -11.88 -3.84 2.77
N TYR A 61 -11.07 -2.82 2.47
CA TYR A 61 -9.62 -2.90 2.65
C TYR A 61 -9.24 -3.06 4.13
N ILE A 62 -9.90 -2.36 5.05
CA ILE A 62 -9.66 -2.52 6.49
C ILE A 62 -9.98 -3.95 6.93
N ALA A 63 -11.12 -4.51 6.51
CA ALA A 63 -11.48 -5.90 6.79
C ALA A 63 -10.45 -6.88 6.21
N TYR A 64 -10.04 -6.66 4.95
CA TYR A 64 -8.99 -7.44 4.30
C TYR A 64 -7.67 -7.41 5.08
N VAL A 65 -7.22 -6.24 5.55
CA VAL A 65 -5.99 -6.12 6.35
C VAL A 65 -6.11 -6.86 7.68
N GLN A 66 -7.29 -6.85 8.28
CA GLN A 66 -7.58 -7.59 9.51
C GLN A 66 -7.59 -9.10 9.28
N GLU A 67 -7.89 -9.61 8.09
CA GLU A 67 -8.03 -11.05 7.83
C GLU A 67 -6.81 -11.70 7.17
N ARG A 68 -6.09 -10.97 6.30
CA ARG A 68 -5.05 -11.51 5.40
C ARG A 68 -3.80 -12.07 6.09
N GLY A 69 -3.63 -11.84 7.39
CA GLY A 69 -2.45 -12.23 8.17
C GLY A 69 -1.19 -11.40 7.90
N LYS A 70 -0.24 -11.42 8.84
CA LYS A 70 0.99 -10.60 8.78
C LYS A 70 1.99 -11.08 7.72
N TYR A 71 2.59 -10.12 7.03
CA TYR A 71 3.64 -10.27 5.99
C TYR A 71 3.25 -11.16 4.80
N THR A 72 1.96 -11.33 4.52
CA THR A 72 1.46 -12.14 3.39
C THR A 72 1.48 -11.40 2.06
N VAL A 73 1.64 -10.07 2.09
CA VAL A 73 1.65 -9.22 0.89
C VAL A 73 2.76 -8.19 1.02
N VAL A 74 3.40 -7.92 -0.11
CA VAL A 74 4.41 -6.88 -0.27
C VAL A 74 4.02 -5.98 -1.46
N SER A 75 4.36 -4.71 -1.39
CA SER A 75 4.22 -3.79 -2.53
C SER A 75 5.37 -3.92 -3.53
N ARG A 76 6.44 -4.63 -3.18
CA ARG A 76 7.65 -4.83 -3.98
C ARG A 76 8.09 -6.29 -3.85
N GLU A 77 7.88 -7.09 -4.88
CA GLU A 77 8.07 -8.55 -4.83
C GLU A 77 9.51 -8.97 -4.53
N ASP A 78 10.47 -8.24 -5.11
CA ASP A 78 11.91 -8.40 -4.86
C ASP A 78 12.28 -8.38 -3.36
N SER A 79 11.53 -7.63 -2.55
CA SER A 79 11.79 -7.49 -1.11
C SER A 79 11.58 -8.79 -0.33
N ILE A 80 10.82 -9.75 -0.86
CA ILE A 80 10.62 -11.07 -0.23
C ILE A 80 11.95 -11.80 -0.11
N HIS A 81 12.82 -11.68 -1.13
CA HIS A 81 14.11 -12.36 -1.17
C HIS A 81 15.12 -11.81 -0.16
N SER A 82 15.01 -10.53 0.21
CA SER A 82 15.90 -9.93 1.22
C SER A 82 15.33 -10.02 2.63
N ASN A 83 14.02 -9.85 2.79
CA ASN A 83 13.39 -9.76 4.11
C ASN A 83 12.99 -11.12 4.70
N HIS A 84 12.88 -12.17 3.87
CA HIS A 84 12.47 -13.52 4.27
C HIS A 84 11.26 -13.54 5.25
N PRO A 85 10.13 -12.92 4.88
CA PRO A 85 8.97 -12.78 5.78
C PRO A 85 8.46 -14.12 6.32
N GLN A 86 8.62 -15.21 5.58
CA GLN A 86 8.25 -16.57 5.98
C GLN A 86 9.00 -17.09 7.22
N ASN A 87 10.17 -16.51 7.53
CA ASN A 87 10.96 -16.91 8.70
C ASN A 87 10.48 -16.22 9.99
N ARG A 88 9.50 -15.30 9.90
CA ARG A 88 8.95 -14.58 11.05
C ARG A 88 8.06 -15.49 11.88
N MET A 89 8.22 -15.45 13.21
CA MET A 89 7.38 -16.19 14.15
C MET A 89 5.90 -15.79 14.09
N ASP A 90 5.61 -14.58 13.61
CA ASP A 90 4.28 -14.02 13.45
C ASP A 90 3.78 -14.05 11.99
N TYR A 91 4.47 -14.75 11.08
CA TYR A 91 4.05 -14.92 9.69
C TYR A 91 2.65 -15.54 9.60
N LYS A 92 1.80 -14.97 8.73
CA LYS A 92 0.39 -15.38 8.50
C LYS A 92 -0.53 -15.29 9.71
N LYS A 93 -0.06 -14.82 10.88
CA LYS A 93 -0.92 -14.62 12.05
C LYS A 93 -1.74 -13.34 11.90
N THR A 94 -2.95 -13.39 12.42
CA THR A 94 -3.87 -12.26 12.56
C THR A 94 -3.52 -11.46 13.82
#